data_AF-A0A1A8CU37-F1
#
_entry.id   AF-A0A1A8CU37-F1
#
_cell.length_a   1.000
_cell.length_b   1.000
_cell.length_c   1.000
_cell.angle_alpha   90.00
_cell.angle_beta   90.00
_cell.angle_gamma   90.00
#
_symmetry.space_group_name_H-M   'P 1'
#
loop_
_entity.id
_entity.type
_entity.pdbx_description
1 polymer ?
#
loop_
_entity_poly.entity_id
_entity_poly.type
_entity_poly.pdbx_seq_one_letter_code
_entity_poly.pdbx_strand_id
1 'polypeptide(L)'
;LDTVAFLCDGDARIGLNSLQLAVQAQIKSTDPNRSPREILVTEEHVKEGLQRSHILYDKAGEEHYNCISALHKSMRGSHENASLYWLGRMLEGGEDPLYVARRLVRFASEDVGLADPCALPQAVSTFQACHFIGMPECEVILAQCVVYLARAPKSVEIYKAYANVKACVRNHNGPLPPVPLHLRNAPTKLMKQLGYAKGYKYNPEFSRPVEQEYLPEELRGTDFFTWSPSNP
;
A
#
# COMPACT_ATOMS: atom_id res chain seq x y z
N LEU A 1 32.58 -4.79 -21.08
CA LEU A 1 32.49 -4.26 -19.70
C LEU A 1 31.63 -3.02 -19.68
N ASP A 2 31.83 -2.07 -20.59
CA ASP A 2 30.98 -0.86 -20.72
C ASP A 2 29.48 -1.18 -20.83
N THR A 3 29.11 -2.17 -21.65
CA THR A 3 27.72 -2.64 -21.75
C THR A 3 27.17 -3.17 -20.43
N VAL A 4 28.00 -3.82 -19.62
CA VAL A 4 27.60 -4.32 -18.30
C VAL A 4 27.41 -3.17 -17.33
N ALA A 5 28.34 -2.20 -17.33
CA ALA A 5 28.28 -1.02 -16.49
C ALA A 5 27.09 -0.11 -16.84
N PHE A 6 26.79 0.04 -18.13
CA PHE A 6 25.63 0.79 -18.62
C PHE A 6 24.32 0.11 -18.23
N LEU A 7 24.22 -1.20 -18.43
CA LEU A 7 22.97 -1.93 -18.21
C LEU A 7 22.72 -2.26 -16.73
N CYS A 8 23.75 -2.29 -15.88
CA CYS A 8 23.55 -2.52 -14.45
C CYS A 8 23.10 -1.27 -13.68
N ASP A 9 23.07 -0.09 -14.31
CA ASP A 9 22.58 1.19 -13.77
C ASP A 9 23.05 1.48 -12.33
N GLY A 10 24.33 1.15 -12.04
CA GLY A 10 24.92 1.31 -10.72
C GLY A 10 24.72 0.15 -9.73
N ASP A 11 23.85 -0.84 -10.01
CA ASP A 11 23.72 -2.05 -9.20
C ASP A 11 24.68 -3.16 -9.66
N ALA A 12 25.81 -3.29 -8.97
CA ALA A 12 26.81 -4.32 -9.24
C ALA A 12 26.27 -5.76 -9.17
N ARG A 13 25.17 -6.01 -8.43
CA ARG A 13 24.56 -7.35 -8.35
C ARG A 13 23.91 -7.73 -9.68
N ILE A 14 23.23 -6.80 -10.34
CA ILE A 14 22.64 -7.00 -11.67
C ILE A 14 23.77 -7.32 -12.67
N GLY A 15 24.85 -6.54 -12.64
CA GLY A 15 26.01 -6.78 -13.51
C GLY A 15 26.64 -8.17 -13.30
N LEU A 16 26.85 -8.58 -12.05
CA LEU A 16 27.43 -9.88 -11.71
C LEU A 16 26.49 -11.05 -12.06
N ASN A 17 25.20 -10.96 -11.75
CA ASN A 17 24.22 -12.00 -12.06
C ASN A 17 24.10 -12.22 -13.57
N SER A 18 24.11 -11.13 -14.34
CA SER A 18 24.03 -11.19 -15.81
C SER A 18 25.25 -11.84 -16.43
N LEU A 19 26.44 -11.49 -15.92
CA LEU A 19 27.69 -12.11 -16.32
C LEU A 19 27.70 -13.60 -15.94
N GLN A 20 27.21 -13.94 -14.75
CA GLN A 20 27.11 -15.33 -14.29
C GLN A 20 26.17 -16.15 -15.18
N LEU A 21 25.00 -15.61 -15.54
CA LEU A 21 24.06 -16.26 -16.45
C LEU A 21 24.66 -16.46 -17.85
N ALA A 22 25.37 -15.45 -18.37
CA ALA A 22 26.07 -15.53 -19.65
C ALA A 22 27.14 -16.64 -19.63
N VAL A 23 27.95 -16.72 -18.55
CA VAL A 23 28.96 -17.76 -18.36
C VAL A 23 28.32 -19.15 -18.25
N GLN A 24 27.25 -19.31 -17.46
CA GLN A 24 26.56 -20.59 -17.30
C GLN A 24 25.93 -21.09 -18.61
N ALA A 25 25.36 -20.19 -19.42
CA ALA A 25 24.82 -20.53 -20.73
C ALA A 25 25.92 -21.06 -21.66
N GLN A 26 27.10 -20.43 -21.65
CA GLN A 26 28.24 -20.89 -22.43
C GLN A 26 28.76 -22.24 -21.94
N ILE A 27 28.88 -22.46 -20.63
CA ILE A 27 29.29 -23.75 -20.05
C ILE A 27 28.37 -24.88 -20.54
N LYS A 28 27.04 -24.67 -20.51
CA LYS A 28 26.05 -25.67 -20.95
C LYS A 28 26.08 -25.95 -22.45
N SER A 29 26.58 -25.02 -23.27
CA SER A 29 26.72 -25.19 -24.72
C SER A 29 27.98 -25.94 -25.14
N THR A 30 28.93 -26.13 -24.21
CA THR A 30 30.19 -26.85 -24.47
C THR A 30 30.04 -28.36 -24.27
N ASP A 31 30.58 -29.13 -25.22
CA ASP A 31 30.65 -30.60 -25.16
C ASP A 31 31.46 -31.07 -23.92
N PRO A 32 30.90 -31.93 -23.05
CA PRO A 32 31.56 -32.40 -21.83
C PRO A 32 32.85 -33.20 -22.07
N ASN A 33 33.14 -33.64 -23.31
CA ASN A 33 34.34 -34.40 -23.65
C ASN A 33 35.53 -33.54 -24.13
N ARG A 34 35.45 -32.20 -24.09
CA ARG A 34 36.58 -31.31 -24.42
C ARG A 34 37.30 -30.78 -23.17
N SER A 35 38.63 -30.72 -23.25
CA SER A 35 39.53 -30.13 -22.24
C SER A 35 39.11 -28.70 -21.86
N PRO A 36 39.43 -28.20 -20.64
CA PRO A 36 38.92 -26.91 -20.16
C PRO A 36 39.37 -25.80 -21.09
N ARG A 37 38.41 -25.21 -21.81
CA ARG A 37 38.63 -24.09 -22.72
C ARG A 37 38.30 -22.80 -22.00
N GLU A 38 39.05 -21.75 -22.29
CA GLU A 38 38.69 -20.39 -21.88
C GLU A 38 37.26 -20.08 -22.31
N ILE A 39 36.43 -19.60 -21.38
CA ILE A 39 35.04 -19.22 -21.65
C ILE A 39 35.07 -17.79 -22.20
N LEU A 40 34.80 -17.63 -23.49
CA LEU A 40 34.67 -16.32 -24.11
C LEU A 40 33.23 -15.79 -23.95
N VAL A 41 33.09 -14.70 -23.21
CA VAL A 41 31.82 -13.99 -23.04
C VAL A 41 31.81 -12.77 -23.97
N THR A 42 30.90 -12.75 -24.94
CA THR A 42 30.69 -11.62 -25.85
C THR A 42 29.64 -10.66 -25.30
N GLU A 43 29.56 -9.47 -25.89
CA GLU A 43 28.52 -8.49 -25.53
C GLU A 43 27.10 -9.04 -25.73
N GLU A 44 26.86 -9.83 -26.78
CA GLU A 44 25.57 -10.47 -27.05
C GLU A 44 25.18 -11.45 -25.96
N HIS A 45 26.12 -12.28 -25.50
CA HIS A 45 25.89 -13.22 -24.39
C HIS A 45 25.48 -12.47 -23.10
N VAL A 46 26.09 -11.31 -22.86
CA VAL A 46 25.75 -10.48 -21.70
C VAL A 46 24.40 -9.80 -21.89
N LYS A 47 24.05 -9.31 -23.09
CA LYS A 47 22.72 -8.76 -23.41
C LYS A 47 21.61 -9.79 -23.25
N GLU A 48 21.83 -11.03 -23.66
CA GLU A 48 20.87 -12.13 -23.46
C GLU A 48 20.73 -12.51 -21.97
N GLY A 49 21.86 -12.56 -21.24
CA GLY A 49 21.87 -12.71 -19.79
C GLY A 49 21.13 -11.57 -19.08
N LEU A 50 21.27 -10.34 -19.60
CA LEU A 50 20.66 -9.12 -19.08
C LEU A 50 19.19 -8.96 -19.41
N GLN A 51 18.74 -9.38 -20.58
CA GLN A 51 17.30 -9.46 -20.86
C GLN A 51 16.63 -10.40 -19.86
N ARG A 52 17.30 -11.51 -19.53
CA ARG A 52 16.83 -12.43 -18.48
C ARG A 52 16.97 -11.86 -17.07
N SER A 53 17.93 -10.96 -16.80
CA SER A 53 18.14 -10.35 -15.48
C SER A 53 17.36 -9.06 -15.23
N HIS A 54 17.01 -8.26 -16.25
CA HIS A 54 16.08 -7.14 -16.11
C HIS A 54 14.65 -7.65 -15.87
N ILE A 55 14.33 -8.84 -16.37
CA ILE A 55 13.13 -9.61 -15.95
C ILE A 55 13.26 -10.06 -14.48
N LEU A 56 14.48 -10.24 -13.96
CA LEU A 56 14.75 -10.42 -12.52
C LEU A 56 14.65 -9.06 -11.80
N TYR A 57 13.47 -8.45 -11.84
CA TYR A 57 13.04 -7.47 -10.85
C TYR A 57 13.45 -7.95 -9.46
N ASP A 58 14.18 -7.10 -8.75
CA ASP A 58 14.63 -7.42 -7.41
C ASP A 58 13.45 -7.29 -6.43
N LYS A 59 12.67 -8.37 -6.33
CA LYS A 59 11.55 -8.50 -5.37
C LYS A 59 11.97 -8.25 -3.92
N ALA A 60 13.26 -8.42 -3.61
CA ALA A 60 13.83 -8.20 -2.28
C ALA A 60 14.63 -6.89 -2.19
N GLY A 61 14.66 -6.10 -3.26
CA GLY A 61 15.53 -4.93 -3.41
C GLY A 61 14.83 -3.60 -3.31
N GLU A 62 15.62 -2.55 -3.54
CA GLU A 62 15.18 -1.17 -3.54
C GLU A 62 14.13 -0.90 -4.63
N GLU A 63 14.29 -1.50 -5.81
CA GLU A 63 13.41 -1.28 -6.96
C GLU A 63 11.96 -1.71 -6.72
N HIS A 64 11.74 -2.74 -5.90
CA HIS A 64 10.41 -3.13 -5.43
C HIS A 64 9.71 -1.97 -4.70
N TYR A 65 10.42 -1.35 -3.75
CA TYR A 65 9.90 -0.22 -2.97
C TYR A 65 9.78 1.05 -3.81
N ASN A 66 10.71 1.29 -4.73
CA ASN A 66 10.67 2.44 -5.62
C ASN A 66 9.46 2.36 -6.58
N CYS A 67 9.21 1.22 -7.20
CA CYS A 67 8.11 1.04 -8.14
C CYS A 67 6.74 1.18 -7.46
N ILE A 68 6.52 0.53 -6.30
CA ILE A 68 5.22 0.67 -5.60
C ILE A 68 5.00 2.10 -5.08
N SER A 69 6.08 2.77 -4.64
CA SER A 69 6.06 4.15 -4.19
C SER A 69 5.70 5.10 -5.34
N ALA A 70 6.25 4.86 -6.53
CA ALA A 70 5.96 5.61 -7.74
C ALA A 70 4.52 5.37 -8.23
N LEU A 71 4.03 4.13 -8.19
CA LEU A 71 2.63 3.79 -8.47
C LEU A 71 1.68 4.57 -7.56
N HIS A 72 1.92 4.54 -6.25
CA HIS A 72 1.10 5.27 -5.27
C HIS A 72 1.10 6.77 -5.47
N LYS A 73 2.27 7.38 -5.68
CA LYS A 73 2.38 8.82 -5.95
C LYS A 73 1.68 9.20 -7.26
N SER A 74 1.80 8.37 -8.29
CA SER A 74 1.14 8.62 -9.58
C SER A 74 -0.38 8.59 -9.47
N MET A 75 -0.94 7.61 -8.75
CA MET A 75 -2.39 7.57 -8.49
C MET A 75 -2.83 8.76 -7.65
N ARG A 76 -2.08 9.13 -6.61
CA ARG A 76 -2.37 10.31 -5.77
C ARG A 76 -2.36 11.60 -6.59
N GLY A 77 -1.40 11.73 -7.51
CA GLY A 77 -1.30 12.82 -8.48
C GLY A 77 -2.33 12.76 -9.61
N SER A 78 -3.23 11.76 -9.60
CA SER A 78 -4.27 11.54 -10.62
C SER A 78 -3.71 11.44 -12.05
N HIS A 79 -2.56 10.79 -12.21
CA HIS A 79 -1.89 10.64 -13.50
C HIS A 79 -1.97 9.18 -13.98
N GLU A 80 -3.07 8.80 -14.64
CA GLU A 80 -3.39 7.38 -14.92
C GLU A 80 -2.33 6.65 -15.77
N ASN A 81 -1.71 7.34 -16.73
CA ASN A 81 -0.72 6.73 -17.63
C ASN A 81 0.56 6.34 -16.87
N ALA A 82 0.96 7.16 -15.90
CA ALA A 82 2.14 6.87 -15.08
C ALA A 82 1.81 5.75 -14.09
N SER A 83 0.61 5.76 -13.52
CA SER A 83 0.13 4.66 -12.68
C SER A 83 0.13 3.32 -13.43
N LEU A 84 -0.39 3.27 -14.67
CA LEU A 84 -0.33 2.07 -15.50
C LEU A 84 1.10 1.64 -15.81
N TYR A 85 1.98 2.58 -16.14
CA TYR A 85 3.38 2.27 -16.42
C TYR A 85 4.08 1.63 -15.21
N TRP A 86 3.91 2.20 -14.01
CA TRP A 86 4.51 1.63 -12.80
C TRP A 86 3.90 0.28 -12.42
N LEU A 87 2.59 0.09 -12.62
CA LEU A 87 1.97 -1.22 -12.47
C LEU A 87 2.60 -2.25 -13.42
N GLY A 88 2.69 -1.91 -14.71
CA GLY A 88 3.27 -2.79 -15.73
C GLY A 88 4.71 -3.16 -15.41
N ARG A 89 5.55 -2.17 -15.06
CA ARG A 89 6.94 -2.39 -14.58
C ARG A 89 7.02 -3.41 -13.44
N MET A 90 6.08 -3.36 -12.49
CA MET A 90 6.05 -4.31 -11.38
C MET A 90 5.61 -5.70 -11.84
N LEU A 91 4.54 -5.81 -12.62
CA LEU A 91 3.99 -7.09 -13.07
C LEU A 91 4.89 -7.82 -14.07
N GLU A 92 5.50 -7.10 -15.02
CA GLU A 92 6.51 -7.64 -15.95
C GLU A 92 7.79 -8.02 -15.20
N GLY A 93 8.07 -7.33 -14.09
CA GLY A 93 9.08 -7.75 -13.11
C GLY A 93 8.68 -9.00 -12.31
N GLY A 94 7.47 -9.50 -12.48
CA GLY A 94 6.98 -10.67 -11.76
C GLY A 94 6.62 -10.39 -10.30
N GLU A 95 6.40 -9.14 -9.89
CA GLU A 95 5.85 -8.79 -8.58
C GLU A 95 4.64 -9.67 -8.21
N ASP A 96 4.47 -9.97 -6.92
CA ASP A 96 3.23 -10.60 -6.45
C ASP A 96 2.01 -9.69 -6.74
N PRO A 97 1.04 -10.09 -7.59
CA PRO A 97 -0.14 -9.27 -7.88
C PRO A 97 -0.95 -8.97 -6.62
N LEU A 98 -0.92 -9.85 -5.61
CA LEU A 98 -1.60 -9.62 -4.35
C LEU A 98 -0.91 -8.55 -3.51
N TYR A 99 0.41 -8.37 -3.66
CA TYR A 99 1.12 -7.26 -3.06
C TYR A 99 0.58 -5.94 -3.58
N VAL A 100 0.47 -5.79 -4.91
CA VAL A 100 -0.09 -4.60 -5.52
C VAL A 100 -1.54 -4.40 -5.07
N ALA A 101 -2.38 -5.43 -5.13
CA ALA A 101 -3.78 -5.34 -4.70
C ALA A 101 -3.95 -4.87 -3.24
N ARG A 102 -3.13 -5.35 -2.30
CA ARG A 102 -3.12 -4.86 -0.90
C ARG A 102 -2.84 -3.35 -0.83
N ARG A 103 -1.93 -2.87 -1.67
CA ARG A 103 -1.55 -1.46 -1.74
C ARG A 103 -2.67 -0.61 -2.37
N LEU A 104 -3.45 -1.15 -3.30
CA LEU A 104 -4.65 -0.49 -3.85
C LEU A 104 -5.77 -0.39 -2.80
N VAL A 105 -6.02 -1.46 -2.03
CA VAL A 105 -6.99 -1.44 -0.92
C VAL A 105 -6.62 -0.36 0.10
N ARG A 106 -5.33 -0.24 0.44
CA ARG A 106 -4.86 0.83 1.32
C ARG A 106 -5.10 2.22 0.72
N PHE A 107 -4.78 2.40 -0.56
CA PHE A 107 -4.93 3.67 -1.26
C PHE A 107 -6.39 4.15 -1.30
N ALA A 108 -7.32 3.23 -1.54
CA ALA A 108 -8.74 3.54 -1.59
C ALA A 108 -9.25 4.25 -0.32
N SER A 109 -8.79 3.85 0.86
CA SER A 109 -9.17 4.51 2.12
C SER A 109 -8.27 5.69 2.50
N GLU A 110 -7.02 5.71 2.05
CA GLU A 110 -6.04 6.74 2.43
C GLU A 110 -6.14 8.01 1.59
N ASP A 111 -6.27 7.84 0.27
CA ASP A 111 -6.10 8.92 -0.72
C ASP A 111 -7.39 9.24 -1.49
N VAL A 112 -8.39 8.35 -1.47
CA VAL A 112 -9.73 8.59 -2.05
C VAL A 112 -10.76 8.83 -0.94
N GLY A 113 -10.86 7.94 0.04
CA GLY A 113 -11.62 8.16 1.27
C GLY A 113 -13.11 8.40 1.02
N LEU A 114 -13.69 9.41 1.70
CA LEU A 114 -15.11 9.75 1.55
C LEU A 114 -15.43 10.50 0.25
N ALA A 115 -14.43 10.93 -0.51
CA ALA A 115 -14.69 11.57 -1.79
C ALA A 115 -15.31 10.60 -2.80
N ASP A 116 -14.99 9.30 -2.69
CA ASP A 116 -15.67 8.22 -3.41
C ASP A 116 -15.70 6.94 -2.55
N PRO A 117 -16.79 6.71 -1.78
CA PRO A 117 -16.93 5.53 -0.93
C PRO A 117 -16.98 4.20 -1.70
N CYS A 118 -17.21 4.20 -3.02
CA CYS A 118 -17.18 2.98 -3.83
C CYS A 118 -15.76 2.46 -4.07
N ALA A 119 -14.73 3.26 -3.80
CA ALA A 119 -13.36 2.90 -4.08
C ALA A 119 -12.83 1.73 -3.26
N LEU A 120 -13.16 1.68 -1.96
CA LEU A 120 -12.75 0.58 -1.10
C LEU A 120 -13.40 -0.75 -1.51
N PRO A 121 -14.73 -0.85 -1.71
CA PRO A 121 -15.36 -2.03 -2.28
C PRO A 121 -14.71 -2.50 -3.58
N GLN A 122 -14.45 -1.58 -4.53
CA GLN A 122 -13.86 -1.94 -5.81
C GLN A 122 -12.42 -2.47 -5.66
N ALA A 123 -11.61 -1.87 -4.79
CA ALA A 123 -10.26 -2.36 -4.51
C ALA A 123 -10.26 -3.72 -3.78
N VAL A 124 -11.21 -3.96 -2.88
CA VAL A 124 -11.39 -5.26 -2.21
C VAL A 124 -11.83 -6.34 -3.20
N SER A 125 -12.79 -6.04 -4.07
CA SER A 125 -13.19 -6.95 -5.15
C SER A 125 -12.03 -7.23 -6.11
N THR A 126 -11.20 -6.22 -6.41
CA THR A 126 -9.97 -6.40 -7.20
C THR A 126 -9.02 -7.38 -6.50
N PHE A 127 -8.77 -7.21 -5.20
CA PHE A 127 -7.94 -8.13 -4.43
C PHE A 127 -8.47 -9.56 -4.48
N GLN A 128 -9.78 -9.75 -4.26
CA GLN A 128 -10.42 -11.07 -4.33
C GLN A 128 -10.29 -11.70 -5.72
N ALA A 129 -10.56 -10.92 -6.77
CA ALA A 129 -10.45 -11.39 -8.14
C ALA A 129 -9.01 -11.79 -8.48
N CYS A 130 -8.00 -11.01 -8.06
CA CYS A 130 -6.60 -11.36 -8.23
C CYS A 130 -6.23 -12.65 -7.48
N HIS A 131 -6.78 -12.84 -6.28
CA HIS A 131 -6.54 -14.05 -5.49
C HIS A 131 -7.14 -15.31 -6.13
N PHE A 132 -8.33 -15.18 -6.72
CA PHE A 132 -9.00 -16.31 -7.37
C PHE A 132 -8.43 -16.65 -8.75
N ILE A 133 -8.02 -15.64 -9.52
CA ILE A 133 -7.64 -15.79 -10.92
C ILE A 133 -6.13 -15.99 -11.08
N GLY A 134 -5.31 -15.20 -10.37
CA GLY A 134 -3.86 -15.22 -10.52
C GLY A 134 -3.36 -14.59 -11.82
N MET A 135 -2.04 -14.59 -12.02
CA MET A 135 -1.40 -14.14 -13.28
C MET A 135 -1.47 -15.24 -14.35
N PRO A 136 -1.55 -14.88 -15.64
CA PRO A 136 -1.52 -13.50 -16.19
C PRO A 136 -2.87 -12.76 -16.15
N GLU A 137 -4.01 -13.45 -16.03
CA GLU A 137 -5.33 -12.86 -16.27
C GLU A 137 -5.71 -11.75 -15.26
N CYS A 138 -5.13 -11.74 -14.06
CA CYS A 138 -5.40 -10.68 -13.08
C CYS A 138 -4.73 -9.33 -13.39
N GLU A 139 -3.82 -9.24 -14.37
CA GLU A 139 -3.12 -7.99 -14.70
C GLU A 139 -4.09 -6.88 -15.11
N VAL A 140 -5.11 -7.21 -15.92
CA VAL A 140 -6.11 -6.25 -16.40
C VAL A 140 -7.06 -5.83 -15.28
N ILE A 141 -7.27 -6.69 -14.29
CA ILE A 141 -8.10 -6.40 -13.10
C ILE A 141 -7.38 -5.38 -12.22
N LEU A 142 -6.08 -5.57 -11.99
CA LEU A 142 -5.24 -4.57 -11.32
C LEU A 142 -5.21 -3.26 -12.10
N ALA A 143 -5.03 -3.31 -13.42
CA ALA A 143 -5.01 -2.13 -14.29
C ALA A 143 -6.32 -1.33 -14.20
N GLN A 144 -7.48 -2.03 -14.25
CA GLN A 144 -8.78 -1.40 -14.09
C GLN A 144 -8.90 -0.65 -12.75
N CYS A 145 -8.51 -1.29 -11.64
CA CYS A 145 -8.56 -0.67 -10.32
C CYS A 145 -7.59 0.51 -10.19
N VAL A 146 -6.38 0.39 -10.73
CA VAL A 146 -5.38 1.47 -10.74
C VAL A 146 -5.90 2.70 -11.47
N VAL A 147 -6.47 2.53 -12.66
CA VAL A 147 -7.03 3.63 -13.45
C VAL A 147 -8.23 4.26 -12.74
N TYR A 148 -9.11 3.43 -12.16
CA TYR A 148 -10.23 3.93 -11.37
C TYR A 148 -9.74 4.78 -10.18
N LEU A 149 -8.79 4.30 -9.38
CA LEU A 149 -8.25 5.04 -8.23
C LEU A 149 -7.47 6.30 -8.65
N ALA A 150 -6.78 6.26 -9.80
CA ALA A 150 -6.12 7.43 -10.36
C ALA A 150 -7.15 8.51 -10.74
N ARG A 151 -8.29 8.13 -11.31
CA ARG A 151 -9.35 9.06 -11.75
C ARG A 151 -10.32 9.49 -10.64
N ALA A 152 -10.41 8.73 -9.55
CA ALA A 152 -11.29 9.02 -8.43
C ALA A 152 -10.95 10.38 -7.78
N PRO A 153 -11.94 11.13 -7.26
CA PRO A 153 -11.67 12.33 -6.48
C PRO A 153 -10.83 11.99 -5.24
N LYS A 154 -9.91 12.87 -4.85
CA LYS A 154 -8.98 12.62 -3.76
C LYS A 154 -9.45 13.27 -2.47
N SER A 155 -9.49 12.51 -1.38
CA SER A 155 -9.66 13.02 -0.02
C SER A 155 -8.82 12.22 0.97
N VAL A 156 -8.05 12.96 1.78
CA VAL A 156 -7.23 12.42 2.88
C VAL A 156 -7.82 12.77 4.24
N GLU A 157 -9.08 13.22 4.31
CA GLU A 157 -9.68 13.78 5.53
C GLU A 157 -9.78 12.73 6.66
N ILE A 158 -10.25 11.51 6.34
CA ILE A 158 -10.30 10.41 7.32
C ILE A 158 -8.89 10.04 7.76
N TYR A 159 -7.95 9.96 6.81
CA TYR A 159 -6.57 9.61 7.11
C TYR A 159 -5.95 10.59 8.10
N LYS A 160 -6.12 11.90 7.86
CA LYS A 160 -5.64 12.97 8.73
C LYS A 160 -6.37 12.99 10.07
N ALA A 161 -7.71 12.91 10.08
CA ALA A 161 -8.49 12.91 11.30
C ALA A 161 -8.12 11.74 12.22
N TYR A 162 -7.90 10.55 11.67
CA TYR A 162 -7.45 9.41 12.46
C TYR A 162 -5.97 9.53 12.89
N ALA A 163 -5.11 10.16 12.09
CA ALA A 163 -3.75 10.50 12.52
C ALA A 163 -3.77 11.47 13.71
N ASN A 164 -4.69 12.43 13.72
CA ASN A 164 -4.92 13.37 14.80
C ASN A 164 -5.40 12.67 16.08
N VAL A 165 -6.36 11.74 15.97
CA VAL A 165 -6.77 10.90 17.11
C VAL A 165 -5.59 10.11 17.68
N LYS A 166 -4.77 9.47 16.82
CA LYS A 166 -3.58 8.74 17.28
C LYS A 166 -2.60 9.65 18.02
N ALA A 167 -2.37 10.86 17.52
CA ALA A 167 -1.49 11.83 18.16
C ALA A 167 -2.04 12.28 19.51
N CYS A 168 -3.34 12.62 19.59
CA CYS A 168 -4.01 13.00 20.83
C CYS A 168 -3.89 11.90 21.90
N VAL A 169 -4.14 10.64 21.54
CA VAL A 169 -4.03 9.51 22.48
C VAL A 169 -2.58 9.26 22.91
N ARG A 170 -1.62 9.29 21.98
CA ARG A 170 -0.20 9.01 22.27
C ARG A 170 0.47 10.11 23.08
N ASN A 171 0.05 11.35 22.89
CA ASN A 171 0.64 12.52 23.54
C ASN A 171 -0.14 12.94 24.80
N HIS A 172 -1.13 12.15 25.23
CA HIS A 172 -1.88 12.47 26.44
C HIS A 172 -0.99 12.34 27.68
N ASN A 173 -1.04 13.35 28.56
CA ASN A 173 -0.28 13.35 29.80
C ASN A 173 -1.09 12.68 30.92
N GLY A 174 -0.59 11.55 31.43
CA GLY A 174 -1.26 10.80 32.49
C GLY A 174 -2.26 9.76 31.95
N PRO A 175 -3.18 9.26 32.79
CA PRO A 175 -4.17 8.28 32.36
C PRO A 175 -5.13 8.89 31.33
N LEU A 176 -5.52 8.11 30.32
CA LEU A 176 -6.49 8.56 29.32
C LEU A 176 -7.83 8.91 29.98
N PRO A 177 -8.53 9.95 29.48
CA PRO A 177 -9.83 10.30 29.98
C PRO A 177 -10.81 9.13 29.87
N PRO A 178 -11.61 8.86 30.91
CA PRO A 178 -12.49 7.70 30.90
C PRO A 178 -13.69 7.93 29.97
N VAL A 179 -14.29 6.83 29.51
CA VAL A 179 -15.58 6.89 28.78
C VAL A 179 -16.63 7.57 29.65
N PRO A 180 -17.36 8.59 29.14
CA PRO A 180 -18.46 9.25 29.86
C PRO A 180 -19.49 8.24 30.39
N LEU A 181 -19.98 8.45 31.62
CA LEU A 181 -20.86 7.49 32.30
C LEU A 181 -22.13 7.13 31.50
N HIS A 182 -22.73 8.12 30.82
CA HIS A 182 -23.93 7.90 29.99
C HIS A 182 -23.64 7.08 28.73
N LEU A 183 -22.39 6.95 28.29
CA LEU A 183 -22.01 6.11 27.13
C LEU A 183 -21.56 4.70 27.55
N ARG A 184 -21.35 4.45 28.84
CA ARG A 184 -20.91 3.14 29.32
C ARG A 184 -22.02 2.11 29.23
N ASN A 185 -21.66 0.88 28.89
CA ASN A 185 -22.57 -0.25 28.97
C ASN A 185 -22.98 -0.53 30.43
N ALA A 186 -24.26 -0.85 30.67
CA ALA A 186 -24.82 -1.08 31.99
C ALA A 186 -25.60 -2.42 32.10
N PRO A 187 -24.94 -3.58 31.88
CA PRO A 187 -25.63 -4.87 31.84
C PRO A 187 -26.10 -5.37 33.21
N THR A 188 -25.44 -4.99 34.31
CA THR A 188 -25.78 -5.46 35.67
C THR A 188 -26.62 -4.45 36.43
N LYS A 189 -27.38 -4.93 37.44
CA LYS A 189 -28.13 -4.05 38.35
C LYS A 189 -27.22 -3.06 39.09
N LEU A 190 -26.05 -3.53 39.55
CA LEU A 190 -25.07 -2.70 40.23
C LEU A 190 -24.57 -1.56 39.33
N MET A 191 -24.25 -1.84 38.06
CA MET A 191 -23.80 -0.80 37.12
C MET A 191 -24.87 0.29 36.90
N LYS A 192 -26.15 -0.11 36.76
CA LYS A 192 -27.27 0.84 36.65
C LYS A 192 -27.42 1.68 37.93
N GLN A 193 -27.27 1.06 39.11
CA GLN A 193 -27.29 1.77 40.39
C GLN A 193 -26.12 2.77 40.51
N LEU A 194 -24.96 2.42 39.96
CA LEU A 194 -23.78 3.31 39.85
C LEU A 194 -23.91 4.37 38.74
N GLY A 195 -25.06 4.46 38.06
CA GLY A 195 -25.35 5.50 37.07
C GLY A 195 -24.81 5.24 35.66
N TYR A 196 -24.37 4.02 35.35
CA TYR A 196 -23.91 3.67 34.00
C TYR A 196 -25.09 3.73 33.03
N ALA A 197 -24.86 4.24 31.82
CA ALA A 197 -25.88 4.51 30.79
C ALA A 197 -26.97 5.52 31.20
N LYS A 198 -26.93 6.05 32.43
CA LYS A 198 -27.96 6.97 32.91
C LYS A 198 -27.87 8.28 32.13
N GLY A 199 -28.99 8.70 31.55
CA GLY A 199 -29.08 9.93 30.77
C GLY A 199 -28.61 9.81 29.31
N TYR A 200 -28.29 8.59 28.84
CA TYR A 200 -28.05 8.37 27.42
C TYR A 200 -29.28 8.73 26.61
N LYS A 201 -29.09 9.55 25.59
CA LYS A 201 -30.10 9.90 24.61
C LYS A 201 -29.85 9.08 23.35
N TYR A 202 -30.79 8.21 23.02
CA TYR A 202 -30.72 7.36 21.83
C TYR A 202 -31.30 8.10 20.63
N ASN A 203 -30.43 8.68 19.78
CA ASN A 203 -30.83 9.61 18.71
C ASN A 203 -32.02 9.14 17.84
N PRO A 204 -32.15 7.86 17.44
CA PRO A 204 -33.29 7.40 16.64
C PRO A 204 -34.67 7.55 17.30
N GLU A 205 -34.75 7.69 18.63
CA GLU A 205 -36.01 7.94 19.35
C GLU A 205 -36.44 9.41 19.35
N PHE A 206 -35.59 10.31 18.86
CA PHE A 206 -35.85 11.74 18.85
C PHE A 206 -36.14 12.22 17.43
N SER A 207 -37.20 13.02 17.27
CA SER A 207 -37.59 13.61 15.98
C SER A 207 -36.70 14.77 15.54
N ARG A 208 -35.84 15.27 16.43
CA ARG A 208 -34.92 16.38 16.20
C ARG A 208 -33.51 16.00 16.65
N PRO A 209 -32.47 16.64 16.11
CA PRO A 209 -31.11 16.48 16.61
C PRO A 209 -31.05 16.68 18.11
N VAL A 210 -30.29 15.82 18.78
CA VAL A 210 -30.18 15.79 20.23
C VAL A 210 -28.79 16.27 20.62
N GLU A 211 -28.75 17.26 21.51
CA GLU A 211 -27.49 17.65 22.15
C GLU A 211 -27.10 16.61 23.20
N GLN A 212 -25.95 15.99 22.99
CA GLN A 212 -25.30 15.05 23.91
C GLN A 212 -23.80 15.11 23.68
N GLU A 213 -23.03 15.14 24.77
CA GLU A 213 -21.58 15.03 24.71
C GLU A 213 -21.17 13.58 24.43
N TYR A 214 -20.24 13.37 23.50
CA TYR A 214 -19.74 12.03 23.14
C TYR A 214 -18.26 11.84 23.47
N LEU A 215 -17.51 12.94 23.54
CA LEU A 215 -16.12 12.92 23.98
C LEU A 215 -16.04 13.02 25.51
N PRO A 216 -14.94 12.57 26.13
CA PRO A 216 -14.64 12.91 27.52
C PRO A 216 -14.63 14.43 27.74
N GLU A 217 -14.86 14.86 28.97
CA GLU A 217 -14.91 16.29 29.34
C GLU A 217 -13.66 17.04 28.87
N GLU A 218 -12.50 16.42 29.03
CA GLU A 218 -11.18 16.93 28.67
C GLU A 218 -10.98 17.12 27.16
N LEU A 219 -11.80 16.47 26.35
CA LEU A 219 -11.78 16.54 24.89
C LEU A 219 -13.02 17.22 24.30
N ARG A 220 -13.90 17.80 25.14
CA ARG A 220 -15.11 18.48 24.69
C ARG A 220 -14.79 19.52 23.62
N GLY A 221 -15.57 19.51 22.54
CA GLY A 221 -15.42 20.45 21.43
C GLY A 221 -14.20 20.19 20.53
N THR A 222 -13.44 19.12 20.76
CA THR A 222 -12.35 18.74 19.88
C THR A 222 -12.91 18.21 18.56
N ASP A 223 -12.59 18.88 17.46
CA ASP A 223 -12.85 18.39 16.11
C ASP A 223 -11.57 17.81 15.52
N PHE A 224 -11.47 16.48 15.44
CA PHE A 224 -10.27 15.81 14.90
C PHE A 224 -10.05 16.04 13.40
N PHE A 225 -11.03 16.54 12.63
CA PHE A 225 -10.84 16.90 11.22
C PHE A 225 -10.05 18.20 11.06
N THR A 226 -10.14 19.11 12.02
CA THR A 226 -9.40 20.39 12.03
C THR A 226 -8.34 20.47 13.12
N TRP A 227 -8.32 19.50 14.05
CA TRP A 227 -7.37 19.45 15.14
C TRP A 227 -5.94 19.38 14.59
N SER A 228 -5.06 20.15 15.20
CA SER A 228 -3.62 20.06 14.97
C SER A 228 -2.94 19.81 16.31
N PRO A 229 -1.94 18.93 16.38
CA PRO A 229 -1.17 18.76 17.60
C PRO A 229 -0.58 20.12 17.97
N SER A 230 -0.81 20.59 19.19
CA SER A 230 0.00 21.65 19.76
C SER A 230 1.45 21.17 19.70
N ASN A 231 2.34 21.93 19.05
CA ASN A 231 3.77 21.60 19.09
C ASN A 231 4.17 21.46 20.57
N PRO A 232 4.83 20.35 20.97
CA PRO A 232 5.40 20.26 22.31
C PRO A 232 6.43 21.35 22.55
#